data_AF-A0A6L9YU80-F1
#
_entry.id   AF-A0A6L9YU80-F1
#
_cell.length_a   1.000
_cell.length_b   1.000
_cell.length_c   1.000
_cell.angle_alpha   90.00
_cell.angle_beta   90.00
_cell.angle_gamma   90.00
#
_symmetry.space_group_name_H-M   'P 1'
#
loop_
_entity.id
_entity.type
_entity.pdbx_description
1 polymer ?
#
loop_
_entity_poly.entity_id
_entity_poly.type
_entity_poly.pdbx_seq_one_letter_code
_entity_poly.pdbx_strand_id
1 'polypeptide(L)'
;MTNFFGKYRGKVKKNQDPKKLGRLQVIVPEVLDVDNENWALPCLPYTGKDMGMFTIPPEGANIWVEFEGGNRDRPIWTGCFWSNEEVPKEVLAAYEQNGDPAEIQVFKTEDLILILSRRTKKEGVTLEIKLPKKDNKNAKKLIKLTLDKKGIEIKHDQQTLLKLTEDLIELKTKETGVDITAKQIQLKEKEGGEGKLEESGIELNKKSSTAKLTNDGIQLKNGKSEMQLASSGIKVSNDGSEIAVNSAIDVKNSGGAKINLSQVKVNINNGALEVM
;
A
#
# COMPACT_ATOMS: atom_id res chain seq x y z
N MET A 1 3.38 54.75 28.79
CA MET A 1 3.90 53.47 28.26
C MET A 1 3.29 53.26 26.89
N THR A 2 4.12 53.01 25.87
CA THR A 2 3.63 52.70 24.53
C THR A 2 3.13 51.26 24.54
N ASN A 3 1.87 51.06 24.16
CA ASN A 3 1.28 49.73 24.05
C ASN A 3 1.27 49.29 22.59
N PHE A 4 1.63 48.03 22.34
CA PHE A 4 1.76 47.47 20.99
C PHE A 4 0.61 46.51 20.70
N PHE A 5 -0.49 47.03 20.18
CA PHE A 5 -1.67 46.24 19.85
C PHE A 5 -1.69 45.83 18.38
N GLY A 6 -2.19 44.62 18.11
CA GLY A 6 -2.31 44.06 16.76
C GLY A 6 -1.18 43.10 16.41
N LYS A 7 -1.12 42.70 15.13
CA LYS A 7 -0.15 41.75 14.60
C LYS A 7 1.00 42.48 13.92
N TYR A 8 2.21 42.11 14.28
CA TYR A 8 3.45 42.62 13.69
C TYR A 8 4.14 41.52 12.90
N ARG A 9 4.72 41.87 11.74
CA ARG A 9 5.52 40.92 10.96
C ARG A 9 6.85 40.69 11.66
N GLY A 10 7.21 39.42 11.79
CA GLY A 10 8.50 39.04 12.32
C GLY A 10 9.10 37.84 11.63
N LYS A 11 10.31 37.49 12.05
CA LYS A 11 11.02 36.29 11.64
C LYS A 11 11.47 35.48 12.84
N VAL A 12 11.58 34.17 12.67
CA VAL A 12 12.18 33.28 13.67
C VAL A 12 13.68 33.57 13.77
N LYS A 13 14.14 33.99 14.95
CA LYS A 13 15.57 34.17 15.29
C LYS A 13 16.19 32.85 15.75
N LYS A 14 15.50 32.14 16.64
CA LYS A 14 15.92 30.87 17.23
C LYS A 14 14.70 30.06 17.67
N ASN A 15 14.72 28.75 17.41
CA ASN A 15 13.61 27.85 17.75
C ASN A 15 13.98 26.74 18.76
N GLN A 16 15.22 26.73 19.25
CA GLN A 16 15.71 25.78 20.25
C GLN A 16 15.29 26.21 21.67
N ASP A 17 14.02 26.06 21.99
CA ASP A 17 13.43 26.41 23.30
C ASP A 17 13.96 25.50 24.43
N PRO A 18 14.69 26.04 25.43
CA PRO A 18 15.19 25.25 26.56
C PRO A 18 14.08 24.61 27.41
N LYS A 19 12.88 25.20 27.43
CA LYS A 19 11.72 24.67 28.18
C LYS A 19 10.87 23.71 27.36
N LYS A 20 11.16 23.53 26.07
CA LYS A 20 10.42 22.63 25.16
C LYS A 20 8.90 22.92 25.12
N LEU A 21 8.53 24.19 25.24
CA LEU A 21 7.14 24.65 25.20
C LEU A 21 6.72 25.16 23.81
N GLY A 22 7.63 25.12 22.83
CA GLY A 22 7.39 25.65 21.48
C GLY A 22 7.56 27.17 21.39
N ARG A 23 8.34 27.76 22.30
CA ARG A 23 8.64 29.20 22.28
C ARG A 23 9.66 29.53 21.19
N LEU A 24 9.62 30.77 20.70
CA LEU A 24 10.55 31.26 19.68
C LEU A 24 11.21 32.55 20.15
N GLN A 25 12.50 32.72 19.87
CA GLN A 25 13.07 34.07 19.81
C GLN A 25 12.74 34.65 18.43
N VAL A 26 12.32 35.92 18.40
CA VAL A 26 11.74 36.55 17.21
C VAL A 26 12.41 37.88 16.91
N ILE A 27 12.51 38.20 15.62
CA ILE A 27 12.92 39.52 15.12
C ILE A 27 11.65 40.25 14.69
N VAL A 28 11.35 41.40 15.31
CA VAL A 28 10.19 42.25 14.97
C VAL A 28 10.68 43.70 14.89
N PRO A 29 11.21 44.15 13.74
CA PRO A 29 11.92 45.43 13.65
C PRO A 29 11.09 46.66 14.04
N GLU A 30 9.76 46.58 13.88
CA GLU A 30 8.84 47.67 14.23
C GLU A 30 8.62 47.84 15.74
N VAL A 31 8.97 46.82 16.54
CA VAL A 31 8.65 46.81 17.98
C VAL A 31 9.85 46.43 18.84
N LEU A 32 10.62 45.42 18.49
CA LEU A 32 11.68 44.84 19.32
C LEU A 32 13.08 45.32 18.91
N ASP A 33 13.94 45.48 19.91
CA ASP A 33 15.36 45.75 19.68
C ASP A 33 16.04 44.53 19.06
N VAL A 34 17.10 44.74 18.28
CA VAL A 34 17.80 43.67 17.52
C VAL A 34 18.41 42.61 18.46
N ASP A 35 18.85 43.06 19.63
CA ASP A 35 19.43 42.25 20.70
C ASP A 35 18.38 41.65 21.66
N ASN A 36 17.08 41.84 21.41
CA ASN A 36 16.05 41.21 22.22
C ASN A 36 16.20 39.67 22.19
N GLU A 37 16.17 39.08 23.39
CA GLU A 37 16.30 37.65 23.63
C GLU A 37 15.06 37.02 24.28
N ASN A 38 13.98 37.80 24.44
CA ASN A 38 12.74 37.31 25.01
C ASN A 38 12.13 36.18 24.18
N TRP A 39 11.62 35.16 24.88
CA TRP A 39 10.97 34.00 24.28
C TRP A 39 9.47 34.27 24.08
N ALA A 40 9.04 34.32 22.83
CA ALA A 40 7.64 34.45 22.47
C ALA A 40 6.89 33.15 22.75
N LEU A 41 5.77 33.23 23.49
CA LEU A 41 4.88 32.09 23.71
C LEU A 41 4.17 31.70 22.41
N PRO A 42 3.90 30.41 22.18
CA PRO A 42 3.11 30.01 21.02
C PRO A 42 1.61 30.17 21.26
N CYS A 43 0.89 30.70 20.26
CA CYS A 43 -0.56 30.57 20.16
C CYS A 43 -0.89 29.36 19.28
N LEU A 44 -0.72 28.14 19.83
CA LEU A 44 -0.97 26.89 19.11
C LEU A 44 -2.48 26.65 18.89
N PRO A 45 -2.88 26.03 17.78
CA PRO A 45 -4.30 25.80 17.47
C PRO A 45 -4.94 24.66 18.28
N TYR A 46 -4.14 23.76 18.85
CA TYR A 46 -4.64 22.67 19.69
C TYR A 46 -3.60 22.31 20.76
N THR A 47 -4.01 22.29 22.02
CA THR A 47 -3.14 22.08 23.19
C THR A 47 -3.95 21.53 24.36
N GLY A 48 -3.32 20.72 25.21
CA GLY A 48 -3.88 20.12 26.41
C GLY A 48 -2.85 19.25 27.11
N LYS A 49 -3.22 18.63 28.23
CA LYS A 49 -2.36 17.63 28.89
C LYS A 49 -2.24 16.41 27.98
N ASP A 50 -1.02 16.11 27.53
CA ASP A 50 -0.67 14.96 26.64
C ASP A 50 -1.40 14.95 25.29
N MET A 51 -1.79 16.13 24.78
CA MET A 51 -2.48 16.29 23.50
C MET A 51 -2.12 17.63 22.88
N GLY A 52 -2.03 17.72 21.55
CA GLY A 52 -1.83 19.01 20.89
C GLY A 52 -1.32 18.91 19.46
N MET A 53 -1.13 20.08 18.83
CA MET A 53 -0.48 20.24 17.54
C MET A 53 0.85 21.00 17.73
N PHE A 54 1.97 20.27 17.66
CA PHE A 54 3.31 20.81 17.89
C PHE A 54 4.08 20.94 16.58
N THR A 55 3.96 22.10 15.93
CA THR A 55 4.64 22.41 14.66
C THR A 55 5.44 23.69 14.80
N ILE A 56 6.77 23.57 14.88
CA ILE A 56 7.67 24.70 15.14
C ILE A 56 8.28 25.17 13.82
N PRO A 57 8.16 26.46 13.47
CA PRO A 57 8.76 26.98 12.25
C PRO A 57 10.31 26.98 12.34
N PRO A 58 11.01 26.77 11.22
CA PRO A 58 12.46 26.84 11.17
C PRO A 58 12.95 28.28 11.37
N GLU A 59 14.24 28.44 11.73
CA GLU A 59 14.88 29.74 11.78
C GLU A 59 14.77 30.47 10.42
N GLY A 60 14.54 31.79 10.46
CA GLY A 60 14.31 32.62 9.29
C GLY A 60 12.87 32.62 8.75
N ALA A 61 12.00 31.71 9.17
CA ALA A 61 10.61 31.67 8.72
C ALA A 61 9.84 32.94 9.12
N ASN A 62 8.91 33.35 8.26
CA ASN A 62 8.07 34.53 8.46
C ASN A 62 6.86 34.20 9.36
N ILE A 63 6.67 34.99 10.41
CA ILE A 63 5.66 34.77 11.45
C ILE A 63 4.92 36.05 11.82
N TRP A 64 3.70 35.89 12.35
CA TRP A 64 2.98 36.97 13.02
C TRP A 64 3.29 36.96 14.51
N VAL A 65 3.60 38.14 15.05
CA VAL A 65 3.90 38.35 16.47
C VAL A 65 2.91 39.34 17.07
N GLU A 66 2.44 39.03 18.27
CA GLU A 66 1.60 39.87 19.12
C GLU A 66 2.26 40.04 20.49
N PHE A 67 1.68 40.89 21.34
CA PHE A 67 2.22 41.22 22.66
C PHE A 67 1.09 41.15 23.70
N GLU A 68 1.24 40.32 24.74
CA GLU A 68 0.21 40.13 25.77
C GLU A 68 -0.15 41.47 26.42
N GLY A 69 -1.40 41.90 26.28
CA GLY A 69 -1.86 43.21 26.78
C GLY A 69 -1.11 44.40 26.17
N GLY A 70 -0.51 44.23 24.99
CA GLY A 70 0.35 45.22 24.34
C GLY A 70 1.73 45.38 24.98
N ASN A 71 2.12 44.49 25.89
CA ASN A 71 3.40 44.54 26.58
C ASN A 71 4.53 43.97 25.72
N ARG A 72 5.45 44.83 25.32
CA ARG A 72 6.66 44.51 24.54
C ARG A 72 7.49 43.35 25.11
N ASP A 73 7.51 43.19 26.44
CA ASP A 73 8.28 42.14 27.13
C ASP A 73 7.58 40.78 27.16
N ARG A 74 6.35 40.68 26.64
CA ARG A 74 5.54 39.46 26.61
C ARG A 74 5.09 39.10 25.19
N PRO A 75 6.04 38.76 24.30
CA PRO A 75 5.68 38.41 22.93
C PRO A 75 4.94 37.07 22.83
N ILE A 76 4.08 36.96 21.83
CA ILE A 76 3.37 35.74 21.40
C ILE A 76 3.57 35.58 19.90
N TRP A 77 3.84 34.37 19.40
CA TRP A 77 3.78 34.09 17.95
C TRP A 77 2.48 33.36 17.60
N THR A 78 1.78 33.81 16.56
CA THR A 78 0.38 33.41 16.28
C THR A 78 0.15 32.89 14.86
N GLY A 79 1.16 32.33 14.22
CA GLY A 79 1.08 31.75 12.88
C GLY A 79 2.22 32.17 11.97
N CYS A 80 2.26 31.55 10.78
CA CYS A 80 3.26 31.80 9.75
C CYS A 80 2.60 32.42 8.51
N PHE A 81 3.41 33.06 7.68
CA PHE A 81 3.00 33.46 6.33
C PHE A 81 4.14 33.17 5.35
N TRP A 82 3.81 33.02 4.07
CA TRP A 82 4.82 32.92 3.03
C TRP A 82 5.10 34.30 2.44
N SER A 83 6.37 34.58 2.21
CA SER A 83 6.78 35.59 1.24
C SER A 83 6.63 35.05 -0.18
N ASN A 84 6.79 35.93 -1.18
CA ASN A 84 6.81 35.49 -2.57
C ASN A 84 7.84 34.36 -2.75
N GLU A 85 7.48 33.33 -3.52
CA GLU A 85 8.30 32.14 -3.82
C GLU A 85 8.50 31.12 -2.67
N GLU A 86 8.04 31.39 -1.44
CA GLU A 86 8.16 30.44 -0.31
C GLU A 86 7.04 29.38 -0.28
N VAL A 87 5.99 29.55 -1.09
CA VAL A 87 4.89 28.59 -1.20
C VAL A 87 5.44 27.25 -1.72
N PRO A 88 5.17 26.11 -1.04
CA PRO A 88 5.57 24.80 -1.52
C PRO A 88 5.11 24.53 -2.96
N LYS A 89 6.02 24.07 -3.82
CA LYS A 89 5.70 23.68 -5.20
C LYS A 89 4.58 22.63 -5.27
N GLU A 90 4.46 21.79 -4.24
CA GLU A 90 3.41 20.78 -4.14
C GLU A 90 2.02 21.39 -3.92
N VAL A 91 1.92 22.55 -3.27
CA VAL A 91 0.67 23.32 -3.19
C VAL A 91 0.28 23.80 -4.58
N LEU A 92 1.23 24.38 -5.32
CA LEU A 92 1.00 24.88 -6.68
C LEU A 92 0.61 23.74 -7.63
N ALA A 93 1.32 22.62 -7.60
CA ALA A 93 1.01 21.45 -8.41
C ALA A 93 -0.35 20.82 -8.05
N ALA A 94 -0.70 20.77 -6.77
CA ALA A 94 -2.02 20.28 -6.34
C ALA A 94 -3.14 21.22 -6.80
N TYR A 95 -2.90 22.53 -6.78
CA TYR A 95 -3.83 23.55 -7.26
C TYR A 95 -4.10 23.37 -8.76
N GLU A 96 -3.05 23.29 -9.58
CA GLU A 96 -3.15 23.08 -11.03
C GLU A 96 -3.91 21.79 -11.39
N GLN A 97 -3.74 20.73 -10.60
CA GLN A 97 -4.38 19.43 -10.84
C GLN A 97 -5.87 19.41 -10.49
N ASN A 98 -6.29 20.12 -9.43
CA ASN A 98 -7.67 20.08 -8.94
C ASN A 98 -8.51 21.25 -9.49
N GLY A 99 -7.90 22.39 -9.79
CA GLY A 99 -8.56 23.59 -10.31
C GLY A 99 -9.30 24.42 -9.25
N ASP A 100 -9.37 23.95 -8.01
CA ASP A 100 -9.95 24.65 -6.86
C ASP A 100 -9.04 24.49 -5.63
N PRO A 101 -8.53 25.59 -5.03
CA PRO A 101 -7.69 25.54 -3.84
C PRO A 101 -8.43 24.98 -2.61
N ALA A 102 -9.75 25.15 -2.52
CA ALA A 102 -10.54 24.64 -1.40
C ALA A 102 -10.61 23.11 -1.38
N GLU A 103 -10.31 22.46 -2.51
CA GLU A 103 -10.27 21.01 -2.61
C GLU A 103 -8.95 20.40 -2.14
N ILE A 104 -7.93 21.18 -1.81
CA ILE A 104 -6.60 20.67 -1.44
C ILE A 104 -6.18 21.11 -0.03
N GLN A 105 -5.58 20.19 0.71
CA GLN A 105 -4.90 20.48 1.98
C GLN A 105 -3.51 19.86 1.93
N VAL A 106 -2.49 20.70 2.00
CA VAL A 106 -1.09 20.28 1.92
C VAL A 106 -0.41 20.60 3.24
N PHE A 107 0.19 19.59 3.86
CA PHE A 107 1.09 19.75 5.00
C PHE A 107 2.49 19.29 4.56
N LYS A 108 3.42 20.24 4.46
CA LYS A 108 4.81 19.98 4.06
C LYS A 108 5.76 20.39 5.17
N THR A 109 6.69 19.49 5.48
CA THR A 109 7.87 19.69 6.31
C THR A 109 9.12 19.38 5.49
N GLU A 110 10.30 19.44 6.12
CA GLU A 110 11.58 19.11 5.47
C GLU A 110 11.64 17.65 4.99
N ASP A 111 11.01 16.73 5.70
CA ASP A 111 11.11 15.29 5.46
C ASP A 111 9.79 14.62 5.04
N LEU A 112 8.67 15.33 5.11
CA LEU A 112 7.34 14.77 4.86
C LEU A 112 6.44 15.73 4.11
N ILE A 113 5.73 15.21 3.10
CA ILE A 113 4.63 15.89 2.43
C ILE A 113 3.38 15.00 2.55
N LEU A 114 2.32 15.57 3.12
CA LEU A 114 0.96 15.02 3.14
C LEU A 114 0.06 15.90 2.28
N ILE A 115 -0.67 15.29 1.36
CA ILE A 115 -1.64 15.98 0.50
C ILE A 115 -2.97 15.26 0.60
N LEU A 116 -3.97 15.94 1.15
CA LEU A 116 -5.37 15.56 1.04
C LEU A 116 -5.98 16.32 -0.14
N SER A 117 -6.72 15.64 -0.99
CA SER A 117 -7.44 16.27 -2.09
C SER A 117 -8.83 15.70 -2.23
N ARG A 118 -9.85 16.56 -2.16
CA ARG A 118 -11.18 16.23 -2.64
C ARG A 118 -11.13 16.12 -4.16
N ARG A 119 -11.96 15.25 -4.73
CA ARG A 119 -12.07 15.04 -6.17
C ARG A 119 -13.52 15.26 -6.55
N THR A 120 -13.99 16.50 -6.57
CA THR A 120 -15.43 16.77 -6.82
C THR A 120 -15.93 16.12 -8.11
N LYS A 121 -15.18 16.25 -9.22
CA LYS A 121 -15.52 15.61 -10.51
C LYS A 121 -15.52 14.07 -10.50
N LYS A 122 -14.79 13.46 -9.56
CA LYS A 122 -14.68 11.99 -9.43
C LYS A 122 -15.43 11.45 -8.22
N GLU A 123 -16.13 12.31 -7.48
CA GLU A 123 -16.87 11.99 -6.27
C GLU A 123 -16.02 11.16 -5.29
N GLY A 124 -14.87 11.72 -4.89
CA GLY A 124 -13.95 11.00 -4.01
C GLY A 124 -12.94 11.87 -3.30
N VAL A 125 -11.97 11.22 -2.65
CA VAL A 125 -10.86 11.82 -1.93
C VAL A 125 -9.57 11.05 -2.23
N THR A 126 -8.43 11.76 -2.24
CA THR A 126 -7.10 11.14 -2.24
C THR A 126 -6.28 11.62 -1.07
N LEU A 127 -5.52 10.70 -0.47
CA LEU A 127 -4.42 11.00 0.44
C LEU A 127 -3.10 10.58 -0.24
N GLU A 128 -2.19 11.52 -0.43
CA GLU A 128 -0.83 11.26 -0.92
C GLU A 128 0.20 11.53 0.16
N ILE A 129 1.13 10.58 0.32
CA ILE A 129 2.28 10.68 1.20
C ILE A 129 3.54 10.64 0.34
N LYS A 130 4.40 11.65 0.47
CA LYS A 130 5.64 11.78 -0.31
C LYS A 130 6.80 12.17 0.61
N LEU A 131 8.00 11.77 0.23
CA LEU A 131 9.25 12.28 0.82
C LEU A 131 9.82 13.36 -0.08
N PRO A 132 10.13 14.56 0.43
CA PRO A 132 10.96 15.53 -0.27
C PRO A 132 12.29 14.88 -0.73
N LYS A 133 12.81 15.31 -1.88
CA LYS A 133 14.20 14.99 -2.27
C LYS A 133 15.09 16.17 -1.92
N LYS A 134 16.37 15.90 -1.67
CA LYS A 134 17.40 16.92 -1.38
C LYS A 134 17.45 18.06 -2.42
N ASP A 135 17.06 17.79 -3.66
CA ASP A 135 17.05 18.77 -4.74
C ASP A 135 15.78 19.64 -4.81
N ASN A 136 14.74 19.32 -4.02
CA ASN A 136 13.41 19.95 -4.09
C ASN A 136 12.85 20.09 -5.53
N LYS A 137 13.26 19.19 -6.43
CA LYS A 137 12.78 19.15 -7.82
C LYS A 137 11.69 18.11 -8.01
N ASN A 138 11.77 16.96 -7.33
CA ASN A 138 10.77 15.89 -7.42
C ASN A 138 10.63 15.14 -6.10
N ALA A 139 9.47 15.13 -5.47
CA ALA A 139 9.24 14.30 -4.28
C ALA A 139 9.17 12.80 -4.65
N LYS A 140 9.76 11.92 -3.83
CA LYS A 140 9.58 10.47 -3.95
C LYS A 140 8.18 10.12 -3.44
N LYS A 141 7.32 9.61 -4.32
CA LYS A 141 5.99 9.13 -3.94
C LYS A 141 6.13 7.87 -3.08
N LEU A 142 5.55 7.88 -1.89
CA LEU A 142 5.48 6.69 -1.04
C LEU A 142 4.15 5.99 -1.26
N ILE A 143 3.04 6.65 -0.98
CA ILE A 143 1.72 6.03 -1.03
C ILE A 143 0.71 7.02 -1.57
N LYS A 144 -0.22 6.53 -2.39
CA LYS A 144 -1.46 7.22 -2.74
C LYS A 144 -2.64 6.32 -2.40
N LEU A 145 -3.49 6.79 -1.49
CA LEU A 145 -4.79 6.20 -1.19
C LEU A 145 -5.86 6.99 -1.93
N THR A 146 -6.74 6.31 -2.63
CA THR A 146 -7.89 6.89 -3.34
C THR A 146 -9.16 6.20 -2.86
N LEU A 147 -10.16 6.98 -2.46
CA LEU A 147 -11.51 6.52 -2.16
C LEU A 147 -12.45 7.27 -3.09
N ASP A 148 -13.20 6.57 -3.93
CA ASP A 148 -14.22 7.16 -4.79
C ASP A 148 -15.36 6.17 -5.05
N LYS A 149 -16.32 6.55 -5.88
CA LYS A 149 -17.45 5.68 -6.24
C LYS A 149 -17.06 4.34 -6.88
N LYS A 150 -15.83 4.18 -7.36
CA LYS A 150 -15.32 2.91 -7.89
C LYS A 150 -14.76 2.00 -6.79
N GLY A 151 -14.56 2.53 -5.57
CA GLY A 151 -14.06 1.80 -4.42
C GLY A 151 -12.80 2.42 -3.81
N ILE A 152 -11.90 1.57 -3.33
CA ILE A 152 -10.68 1.94 -2.60
C ILE A 152 -9.46 1.45 -3.38
N GLU A 153 -8.45 2.30 -3.57
CA GLU A 153 -7.19 1.96 -4.22
C GLU A 153 -5.99 2.48 -3.43
N ILE A 154 -4.99 1.62 -3.18
CA ILE A 154 -3.69 1.98 -2.61
C ILE A 154 -2.59 1.73 -3.65
N LYS A 155 -1.81 2.76 -3.94
CA LYS A 155 -0.70 2.74 -4.91
C LYS A 155 0.63 3.09 -4.27
N HIS A 156 1.69 2.43 -4.73
CA HIS A 156 3.08 2.87 -4.56
C HIS A 156 3.62 3.28 -5.93
N ASP A 157 3.88 4.57 -6.10
CA ASP A 157 4.17 5.19 -7.40
C ASP A 157 3.08 4.88 -8.46
N GLN A 158 3.39 4.13 -9.51
CA GLN A 158 2.44 3.72 -10.56
C GLN A 158 1.79 2.35 -10.29
N GLN A 159 2.33 1.58 -9.33
CA GLN A 159 1.87 0.23 -9.05
C GLN A 159 0.68 0.25 -8.08
N THR A 160 -0.45 -0.36 -8.49
CA THR A 160 -1.54 -0.68 -7.57
C THR A 160 -1.12 -1.86 -6.68
N LEU A 161 -1.21 -1.66 -5.36
CA LEU A 161 -0.89 -2.66 -4.33
C LEU A 161 -2.16 -3.29 -3.75
N LEU A 162 -3.21 -2.49 -3.56
CA LEU A 162 -4.51 -2.95 -3.11
C LEU A 162 -5.61 -2.24 -3.89
N LYS A 163 -6.61 -3.00 -4.30
CA LYS A 163 -7.83 -2.47 -4.92
C LYS A 163 -9.04 -3.22 -4.38
N LEU A 164 -10.00 -2.47 -3.85
CA LEU A 164 -11.27 -2.98 -3.34
C LEU A 164 -12.38 -2.31 -4.13
N THR A 165 -13.12 -3.09 -4.91
CA THR A 165 -14.32 -2.64 -5.64
C THR A 165 -15.47 -3.57 -5.29
N GLU A 166 -16.66 -3.29 -5.82
CA GLU A 166 -17.83 -4.16 -5.65
C GLU A 166 -17.56 -5.62 -6.08
N ASP A 167 -16.86 -5.80 -7.20
CA ASP A 167 -16.62 -7.12 -7.78
C ASP A 167 -15.25 -7.75 -7.49
N LEU A 168 -14.32 -7.00 -6.87
CA LEU A 168 -12.91 -7.39 -6.81
C LEU A 168 -12.23 -6.91 -5.52
N ILE A 169 -11.56 -7.84 -4.85
CA ILE A 169 -10.49 -7.55 -3.88
C ILE A 169 -9.19 -8.03 -4.51
N GLU A 170 -8.26 -7.11 -4.75
CA GLU A 170 -6.97 -7.38 -5.37
C GLU A 170 -5.84 -6.93 -4.44
N LEU A 171 -4.87 -7.81 -4.23
CA LEU A 171 -3.63 -7.57 -3.51
C LEU A 171 -2.46 -7.90 -4.43
N LYS A 172 -1.53 -6.96 -4.66
CA LYS A 172 -0.42 -7.14 -5.60
C LYS A 172 0.91 -6.70 -5.04
N THR A 173 1.93 -7.49 -5.33
CA THR A 173 3.35 -7.14 -5.25
C THR A 173 3.94 -7.08 -6.66
N LYS A 174 5.26 -6.92 -6.78
CA LYS A 174 5.94 -6.96 -8.09
C LYS A 174 5.93 -8.35 -8.73
N GLU A 175 5.86 -9.39 -7.92
CA GLU A 175 6.08 -10.78 -8.35
C GLU A 175 4.85 -11.66 -8.15
N THR A 176 3.96 -11.29 -7.23
CA THR A 176 2.80 -12.09 -6.83
C THR A 176 1.56 -11.24 -6.65
N GLY A 177 0.39 -11.84 -6.78
CA GLY A 177 -0.88 -11.20 -6.47
C GLY A 177 -1.96 -12.21 -6.07
N VAL A 178 -3.01 -11.69 -5.45
CA VAL A 178 -4.20 -12.40 -5.05
C VAL A 178 -5.41 -11.61 -5.52
N ASP A 179 -6.28 -12.24 -6.29
CA ASP A 179 -7.54 -11.68 -6.73
C ASP A 179 -8.69 -12.51 -6.12
N ILE A 180 -9.63 -11.84 -5.47
CA ILE A 180 -10.87 -12.43 -4.96
C ILE A 180 -12.01 -11.76 -5.69
N THR A 181 -12.88 -12.57 -6.29
CA THR A 181 -14.09 -12.15 -6.98
C THR A 181 -15.26 -12.98 -6.47
N ALA A 182 -16.48 -12.66 -6.91
CA ALA A 182 -17.66 -13.46 -6.56
C ALA A 182 -17.56 -14.94 -6.98
N LYS A 183 -16.75 -15.26 -8.00
CA LYS A 183 -16.68 -16.61 -8.59
C LYS A 183 -15.44 -17.40 -8.20
N GLN A 184 -14.38 -16.72 -7.79
CA GLN A 184 -13.08 -17.36 -7.57
C GLN A 184 -12.18 -16.59 -6.62
N ILE A 185 -11.26 -17.32 -5.99
CA ILE A 185 -10.06 -16.82 -5.34
C ILE A 185 -8.86 -17.32 -6.14
N GLN A 186 -7.99 -16.41 -6.58
CA GLN A 186 -6.88 -16.72 -7.48
C GLN A 186 -5.56 -16.12 -6.98
N LEU A 187 -4.57 -16.97 -6.76
CA LEU A 187 -3.16 -16.62 -6.56
C LEU A 187 -2.47 -16.58 -7.92
N LYS A 188 -1.71 -15.52 -8.20
CA LYS A 188 -0.96 -15.33 -9.45
C LYS A 188 0.49 -15.02 -9.14
N GLU A 189 1.40 -15.74 -9.75
CA GLU A 189 2.83 -15.46 -9.73
C GLU A 189 3.30 -15.07 -11.14
N LYS A 190 4.20 -14.09 -11.23
CA LYS A 190 4.70 -13.54 -12.49
C LYS A 190 5.35 -14.60 -13.39
N GLU A 191 5.98 -15.61 -12.80
CA GLU A 191 6.58 -16.74 -13.52
C GLU A 191 5.58 -17.88 -13.82
N GLY A 192 4.29 -17.56 -13.94
CA GLY A 192 3.25 -18.50 -14.37
C GLY A 192 2.85 -19.55 -13.33
N GLY A 193 3.15 -19.32 -12.05
CA GLY A 193 2.55 -20.09 -10.96
C GLY A 193 1.14 -19.57 -10.68
N GLU A 194 0.17 -20.48 -10.52
CA GLU A 194 -1.23 -20.13 -10.27
C GLU A 194 -1.83 -21.06 -9.21
N GLY A 195 -2.66 -20.50 -8.35
CA GLY A 195 -3.56 -21.26 -7.48
C GLY A 195 -4.97 -20.72 -7.59
N LYS A 196 -5.97 -21.59 -7.73
CA LYS A 196 -7.35 -21.19 -8.01
C LYS A 196 -8.30 -22.00 -7.14
N LEU A 197 -9.23 -21.31 -6.49
CA LEU A 197 -10.43 -21.88 -5.89
C LEU A 197 -11.62 -21.29 -6.64
N GLU A 198 -12.42 -22.14 -7.26
CA GLU A 198 -13.61 -21.75 -8.00
C GLU A 198 -14.69 -22.85 -7.91
N GLU A 199 -15.82 -22.67 -8.60
CA GLU A 199 -16.93 -23.63 -8.60
C GLU A 199 -16.52 -25.04 -9.04
N SER A 200 -15.57 -25.17 -9.97
CA SER A 200 -15.07 -26.46 -10.48
C SER A 200 -14.16 -27.20 -9.48
N GLY A 201 -13.65 -26.51 -8.46
CA GLY A 201 -12.77 -27.07 -7.44
C GLY A 201 -11.56 -26.19 -7.09
N ILE A 202 -10.48 -26.86 -6.68
CA ILE A 202 -9.21 -26.25 -6.30
C ILE A 202 -8.12 -26.74 -7.24
N GLU A 203 -7.37 -25.82 -7.83
CA GLU A 203 -6.23 -26.12 -8.71
C GLU A 203 -4.96 -25.36 -8.27
N LEU A 204 -3.81 -26.03 -8.34
CA LEU A 204 -2.48 -25.43 -8.23
C LEU A 204 -1.68 -25.82 -9.47
N ASN A 205 -1.15 -24.84 -10.19
CA ASN A 205 -0.46 -25.02 -11.46
C ASN A 205 0.90 -24.31 -11.44
N LYS A 206 1.96 -25.00 -11.86
CA LYS A 206 3.29 -24.40 -12.11
C LYS A 206 3.98 -25.15 -13.24
N LYS A 207 4.05 -24.53 -14.42
CA LYS A 207 4.62 -25.13 -15.65
C LYS A 207 3.96 -26.50 -15.93
N SER A 208 4.70 -27.60 -15.87
CA SER A 208 4.21 -28.97 -16.11
C SER A 208 3.63 -29.66 -14.88
N SER A 209 3.72 -29.04 -13.70
CA SER A 209 3.24 -29.61 -12.44
C SER A 209 1.87 -29.06 -12.09
N THR A 210 0.91 -29.93 -11.82
CA THR A 210 -0.46 -29.55 -11.44
C THR A 210 -0.96 -30.40 -10.28
N ALA A 211 -1.71 -29.81 -9.37
CA ALA A 211 -2.48 -30.50 -8.34
C ALA A 211 -3.93 -30.01 -8.39
N LYS A 212 -4.89 -30.93 -8.49
CA LYS A 212 -6.31 -30.62 -8.67
C LYS A 212 -7.17 -31.43 -7.71
N LEU A 213 -8.15 -30.76 -7.12
CA LEU A 213 -9.26 -31.35 -6.38
C LEU A 213 -10.54 -30.80 -7.02
N THR A 214 -11.20 -31.61 -7.84
CA THR A 214 -12.37 -31.20 -8.63
C THR A 214 -13.54 -32.14 -8.40
N ASN A 215 -14.67 -31.84 -9.03
CA ASN A 215 -15.83 -32.74 -9.04
C ASN A 215 -15.53 -34.12 -9.67
N ASP A 216 -14.49 -34.22 -10.51
CA ASP A 216 -14.07 -35.48 -11.14
C ASP A 216 -13.15 -36.32 -10.23
N GLY A 217 -12.58 -35.71 -9.18
CA GLY A 217 -11.72 -36.38 -8.21
C GLY A 217 -10.47 -35.59 -7.83
N ILE A 218 -9.40 -36.32 -7.49
CA ILE A 218 -8.10 -35.77 -7.06
C ILE A 218 -7.02 -36.18 -8.08
N GLN A 219 -6.23 -35.22 -8.54
CA GLN A 219 -5.17 -35.45 -9.52
C GLN A 219 -3.88 -34.72 -9.14
N LEU A 220 -2.75 -35.42 -9.24
CA LEU A 220 -1.40 -34.86 -9.15
C LEU A 220 -0.64 -35.23 -10.42
N LYS A 221 -0.07 -34.25 -11.11
CA LYS A 221 0.66 -34.46 -12.37
C LYS A 221 1.97 -33.71 -12.37
N ASN A 222 3.01 -34.33 -12.94
CA ASN A 222 4.26 -33.68 -13.25
C ASN A 222 4.82 -34.22 -14.58
N GLY A 223 4.64 -33.46 -15.66
CA GLY A 223 5.01 -33.91 -17.00
C GLY A 223 4.20 -35.13 -17.43
N LYS A 224 4.87 -36.27 -17.63
CA LYS A 224 4.23 -37.55 -18.00
C LYS A 224 3.79 -38.40 -16.81
N SER A 225 4.24 -38.06 -15.60
CA SER A 225 3.87 -38.78 -14.38
C SER A 225 2.57 -38.23 -13.81
N GLU A 226 1.68 -39.11 -13.38
CA GLU A 226 0.32 -38.76 -12.97
C GLU A 226 -0.23 -39.73 -11.92
N MET A 227 -0.91 -39.20 -10.91
CA MET A 227 -1.70 -39.92 -9.92
C MET A 227 -3.13 -39.37 -9.95
N GLN A 228 -4.13 -40.24 -10.02
CA GLN A 228 -5.54 -39.91 -10.09
C GLN A 228 -6.33 -40.78 -9.11
N LEU A 229 -7.24 -40.15 -8.36
CA LEU A 229 -8.34 -40.79 -7.63
C LEU A 229 -9.63 -40.23 -8.19
N ALA A 230 -10.48 -41.07 -8.77
CA ALA A 230 -11.78 -40.72 -9.30
C ALA A 230 -12.84 -41.71 -8.82
N SER A 231 -14.11 -41.44 -9.09
CA SER A 231 -15.21 -42.39 -8.80
C SER A 231 -15.06 -43.72 -9.55
N SER A 232 -14.32 -43.73 -10.67
CA SER A 232 -14.02 -44.93 -11.45
C SER A 232 -12.86 -45.76 -10.91
N GLY A 233 -12.08 -45.24 -9.95
CA GLY A 233 -10.94 -45.96 -9.36
C GLY A 233 -9.72 -45.09 -9.08
N ILE A 234 -8.60 -45.76 -8.84
CA ILE A 234 -7.28 -45.15 -8.57
C ILE A 234 -6.34 -45.50 -9.72
N LYS A 235 -5.54 -44.53 -10.19
CA LYS A 235 -4.54 -44.73 -11.23
C LYS A 235 -3.24 -44.01 -10.89
N VAL A 236 -2.11 -44.68 -11.14
CA VAL A 236 -0.77 -44.10 -11.13
C VAL A 236 -0.11 -44.46 -12.46
N SER A 237 0.36 -43.47 -13.22
CA SER A 237 0.98 -43.70 -14.52
C SER A 237 2.22 -42.85 -14.76
N ASN A 238 3.15 -43.37 -15.56
CA ASN A 238 4.34 -42.66 -16.02
C ASN A 238 4.82 -43.23 -17.37
N ASP A 239 4.82 -42.39 -18.40
CA ASP A 239 5.42 -42.69 -19.73
C ASP A 239 5.10 -44.10 -20.27
N GLY A 240 3.82 -44.46 -20.28
CA GLY A 240 3.33 -45.75 -20.78
C GLY A 240 3.26 -46.87 -19.74
N SER A 241 3.85 -46.69 -18.55
CA SER A 241 3.64 -47.58 -17.39
C SER A 241 2.42 -47.12 -16.58
N GLU A 242 1.67 -48.06 -16.01
CA GLU A 242 0.41 -47.80 -15.30
C GLU A 242 0.15 -48.85 -14.21
N ILE A 243 -0.32 -48.40 -13.04
CA ILE A 243 -1.00 -49.20 -12.03
C ILE A 243 -2.41 -48.62 -11.88
N ALA A 244 -3.44 -49.45 -12.01
CA ALA A 244 -4.83 -49.01 -11.87
C ALA A 244 -5.65 -49.98 -11.02
N VAL A 245 -6.50 -49.45 -10.15
CA VAL A 245 -7.49 -50.18 -9.34
C VAL A 245 -8.87 -49.67 -9.72
N ASN A 246 -9.64 -50.50 -10.43
CA ASN A 246 -11.00 -50.20 -10.91
C ASN A 246 -11.91 -51.43 -10.70
N SER A 247 -12.58 -51.93 -11.73
CA SER A 247 -13.24 -53.25 -11.73
C SER A 247 -12.24 -54.42 -11.64
N ALA A 248 -10.97 -54.17 -11.98
CA ALA A 248 -9.83 -55.07 -11.83
C ALA A 248 -8.62 -54.30 -11.26
N ILE A 249 -7.57 -55.03 -10.88
CA ILE A 249 -6.26 -54.46 -10.57
C ILE A 249 -5.33 -54.71 -11.77
N ASP A 250 -4.91 -53.63 -12.42
CA ASP A 250 -4.02 -53.65 -13.60
C ASP A 250 -2.63 -53.13 -13.25
N VAL A 251 -1.60 -53.82 -13.75
CA VAL A 251 -0.20 -53.36 -13.78
C VAL A 251 0.29 -53.50 -15.21
N LYS A 252 0.73 -52.41 -15.84
CA LYS A 252 1.23 -52.37 -17.22
C LYS A 252 2.57 -51.64 -17.25
N ASN A 253 3.52 -52.17 -18.02
CA ASN A 253 4.79 -51.53 -18.33
C ASN A 253 4.74 -50.97 -19.77
N SER A 254 5.45 -49.88 -20.03
CA SER A 254 5.67 -49.34 -21.38
C SER A 254 6.23 -50.35 -22.39
N GLY A 255 6.94 -51.38 -21.93
CA GLY A 255 7.45 -52.50 -22.74
C GLY A 255 6.42 -53.58 -23.12
N GLY A 256 5.12 -53.37 -22.82
CA GLY A 256 4.04 -54.26 -23.23
C GLY A 256 3.70 -55.40 -22.26
N ALA A 257 4.54 -55.64 -21.24
CA ALA A 257 4.23 -56.58 -20.16
C ALA A 257 3.06 -56.09 -19.30
N LYS A 258 2.17 -57.00 -18.89
CA LYS A 258 0.98 -56.68 -18.10
C LYS A 258 0.51 -57.79 -17.16
N ILE A 259 -0.04 -57.39 -16.02
CA ILE A 259 -0.77 -58.23 -15.06
C ILE A 259 -2.16 -57.62 -14.89
N ASN A 260 -3.20 -58.44 -15.00
CA ASN A 260 -4.59 -58.07 -14.73
C ASN A 260 -5.18 -59.06 -13.73
N LEU A 261 -5.62 -58.57 -12.56
CA LEU A 261 -6.32 -59.34 -11.53
C LEU A 261 -7.80 -58.93 -11.55
N SER A 262 -8.63 -59.81 -12.10
CA SER A 262 -10.08 -59.69 -12.14
C SER A 262 -10.72 -60.57 -11.04
N GLN A 263 -12.04 -60.48 -10.86
CA GLN A 263 -12.77 -61.20 -9.80
C GLN A 263 -12.48 -62.70 -9.73
N VAL A 264 -12.24 -63.36 -10.86
CA VAL A 264 -12.10 -64.83 -10.94
C VAL A 264 -10.82 -65.29 -11.64
N LYS A 265 -9.98 -64.36 -12.13
CA LYS A 265 -8.83 -64.70 -12.97
C LYS A 265 -7.68 -63.72 -12.79
N VAL A 266 -6.46 -64.27 -12.71
CA VAL A 266 -5.20 -63.57 -12.94
C VAL A 266 -4.76 -63.82 -14.38
N ASN A 267 -4.52 -62.75 -15.14
CA ASN A 267 -4.02 -62.81 -16.50
C ASN A 267 -2.66 -62.11 -16.56
N ILE A 268 -1.62 -62.86 -16.93
CA ILE A 268 -0.27 -62.34 -17.19
C ILE A 268 -0.06 -62.37 -18.70
N ASN A 269 0.30 -61.23 -19.30
CA ASN A 269 0.63 -61.08 -20.72
C ASN A 269 -0.39 -61.72 -21.68
N ASN A 270 -1.70 -61.50 -21.47
CA ASN A 270 -2.78 -62.09 -22.28
C ASN A 270 -2.84 -63.64 -22.25
N GLY A 271 -2.40 -64.26 -21.17
CA GLY A 271 -2.37 -65.71 -21.00
C GLY A 271 -1.05 -66.35 -21.41
N ALA A 272 -0.06 -65.55 -21.86
CA ALA A 272 1.32 -65.99 -21.99
C ALA A 272 1.96 -66.01 -20.59
N LEU A 273 1.93 -67.16 -19.92
CA LEU A 273 2.43 -67.28 -18.55
C LEU A 273 3.85 -67.84 -18.53
N GLU A 274 4.84 -66.97 -18.71
CA GLU A 274 6.23 -67.09 -18.23
C GLU A 274 6.80 -65.65 -18.22
N VAL A 275 7.31 -65.05 -17.14
CA VAL A 275 7.90 -65.48 -15.83
C VAL A 275 9.32 -66.03 -15.93
N MET A 276 10.27 -65.12 -16.20
CA MET A 276 11.65 -65.22 -15.73
C MET A 276 11.89 -64.18 -14.63
#